data_AF-K5Y047-F1
#
_entry.id   AF-K5Y047-F1
#
_cell.length_a   1.000
_cell.length_b   1.000
_cell.length_c   1.000
_cell.angle_alpha   90.00
_cell.angle_beta   90.00
_cell.angle_gamma   90.00
#
_symmetry.space_group_name_H-M   'P 1'
#
loop_
_entity.id
_entity.type
_entity.pdbx_description
1 polymer ?
#
loop_
_entity_poly.entity_id
_entity_poly.type
_entity_poly.pdbx_seq_one_letter_code
_entity_poly.pdbx_strand_id
1 'polypeptide(L)'
;MSKRHLSPHELPTSKRLHTTHTNPSHRSSSLVESLYDELILSIFSFLSWDDLCVVQLINRNWARLALDNELWRRQYFLAYGKTRLRGSRGPVGRSDGKEIKPLPARARSQDSSYKDWKWMFRISSNWRKGRCLVEEPLGRSIESSPQTGDHDTCGSHLLLTGALTILSSTRPSYEPRIYITGPTQSCSLVCKPKENVCSKVTTMAVDQHPVATGHCKVIAFLSTGEFVHHEFQHDPVLIPFESFRYTPTRENRSYPVIQAAYHYPLLVTLAQNFTISLFDLESETVKLTQTLSSFTSYPPVSLILSMPSSTIYKLVLTYAIPVYPRHWTVGATELLISGSKMIASPSLPEGDSSKLLWVSQNLTALSTRTTRAIDVPFGWIDERKLRAMREQWNRKVTRVADIRTDGKWVILASGDQLPGLEDSSASPMLPSGPSCPSPSSDSDSRDILNNNLFTPSSLHSPTSLQVYRLIFPPHTSISSPLPRLSFVRTLHGQTGPIVALALSDGRCVSLSLNGSVWVWDLETATSAEVAAANCNATGDLAFGPDALPLRRSVSFDERRLVIAQGDSVVVRRFDV
;
A
#
# COMPACT_ATOMS: atom_id res chain seq x y z
N MET A 1 -31.99 14.18 -28.04
CA MET A 1 -31.17 12.95 -28.01
C MET A 1 -29.72 13.34 -28.26
N SER A 2 -28.90 13.29 -27.21
CA SER A 2 -27.53 13.84 -27.21
C SER A 2 -26.59 12.91 -27.97
N LYS A 3 -25.87 13.46 -28.96
CA LYS A 3 -24.87 12.74 -29.77
C LYS A 3 -23.70 12.33 -28.87
N ARG A 4 -23.42 11.03 -28.79
CA ARG A 4 -22.26 10.46 -28.09
C ARG A 4 -20.98 10.88 -28.82
N HIS A 5 -20.04 11.53 -28.13
CA HIS A 5 -18.73 11.87 -28.69
C HIS A 5 -17.78 10.66 -28.57
N LEU A 6 -17.15 10.29 -29.70
CA LEU A 6 -16.18 9.20 -29.83
C LEU A 6 -14.76 9.69 -29.50
N SER A 7 -13.91 8.79 -29.00
CA SER A 7 -12.52 9.06 -28.58
C SER A 7 -11.61 9.48 -29.76
N PRO A 8 -10.67 10.43 -29.57
CA PRO A 8 -9.78 10.91 -30.61
C PRO A 8 -8.51 10.05 -30.64
N HIS A 9 -8.45 9.01 -31.46
CA HIS A 9 -7.20 8.34 -31.79
C HIS A 9 -7.03 8.21 -33.30
N GLU A 10 -5.83 8.56 -33.77
CA GLU A 10 -5.45 8.53 -35.18
C GLU A 10 -5.39 7.08 -35.69
N LEU A 11 -6.12 6.83 -36.78
CA LEU A 11 -6.16 5.53 -37.45
C LEU A 11 -4.83 5.28 -38.20
N PRO A 12 -4.33 4.03 -38.27
CA PRO A 12 -3.14 3.72 -39.04
C PRO A 12 -3.37 3.88 -40.55
N THR A 13 -2.34 4.32 -41.27
CA THR A 13 -2.39 4.67 -42.70
C THR A 13 -2.70 3.47 -43.60
N SER A 14 -3.57 3.66 -44.59
CA SER A 14 -3.98 2.59 -45.50
C SER A 14 -2.88 2.24 -46.51
N LYS A 15 -2.30 1.04 -46.42
CA LYS A 15 -1.50 0.44 -47.49
C LYS A 15 -2.41 -0.33 -48.46
N ARG A 16 -2.85 0.33 -49.53
CA ARG A 16 -2.96 -0.18 -50.93
C ARG A 16 -3.99 0.61 -51.74
N LEU A 17 -3.57 1.02 -52.94
CA LEU A 17 -4.41 1.58 -54.00
C LEU A 17 -5.39 0.53 -54.51
N HIS A 18 -6.67 0.88 -54.58
CA HIS A 18 -7.71 0.07 -55.21
C HIS A 18 -7.53 0.05 -56.73
N THR A 19 -7.18 -1.12 -57.29
CA THR A 19 -7.36 -1.40 -58.72
C THR A 19 -8.76 -1.97 -58.95
N THR A 20 -9.53 -1.29 -59.77
CA THR A 20 -10.90 -1.66 -60.19
C THR A 20 -10.85 -2.81 -61.19
N HIS A 21 -11.23 -4.02 -60.77
CA HIS A 21 -11.67 -5.08 -61.67
C HIS A 21 -12.97 -5.68 -61.14
N THR A 22 -14.03 -5.47 -61.91
CA THR A 22 -15.39 -5.99 -61.72
C THR A 22 -15.44 -7.48 -62.10
N ASN A 23 -15.78 -8.33 -61.13
CA ASN A 23 -16.22 -9.72 -61.35
C ASN A 23 -17.61 -9.93 -60.73
N PRO A 24 -18.44 -10.83 -61.29
CA PRO A 24 -19.86 -10.90 -61.03
C PRO A 24 -20.20 -11.51 -59.66
N SER A 25 -21.32 -11.04 -59.12
CA SER A 25 -21.77 -11.13 -57.74
C SER A 25 -22.10 -12.54 -57.24
N HIS A 26 -21.32 -13.04 -56.28
CA HIS A 26 -21.89 -13.83 -55.19
C HIS A 26 -22.60 -12.87 -54.24
N ARG A 27 -23.94 -12.83 -54.32
CA ARG A 27 -24.78 -12.17 -53.30
C ARG A 27 -24.81 -13.03 -52.04
N SER A 28 -23.71 -13.10 -51.31
CA SER A 28 -23.76 -13.23 -49.85
C SER A 28 -23.83 -11.81 -49.30
N SER A 29 -24.95 -11.12 -49.54
CA SER A 29 -25.23 -9.87 -48.81
C SER A 29 -25.26 -10.26 -47.35
N SER A 30 -24.19 -9.94 -46.62
CA SER A 30 -24.07 -10.37 -45.24
C SER A 30 -25.26 -9.78 -44.50
N LEU A 31 -26.07 -10.65 -43.88
CA LEU A 31 -27.26 -10.28 -43.10
C LEU A 31 -26.97 -9.19 -42.05
N VAL A 32 -25.69 -9.01 -41.75
CA VAL A 32 -25.15 -8.10 -40.74
C VAL A 32 -24.78 -6.72 -41.29
N GLU A 33 -24.54 -6.56 -42.59
CA GLU A 33 -24.33 -5.23 -43.20
C GLU A 33 -25.63 -4.41 -43.27
N SER A 34 -26.80 -5.05 -43.15
CA SER A 34 -28.12 -4.40 -43.12
C SER A 34 -28.67 -4.13 -41.71
N LEU A 35 -28.00 -4.59 -40.66
CA LEU A 35 -28.46 -4.37 -39.28
C LEU A 35 -28.04 -2.98 -38.77
N TYR A 36 -28.94 -2.35 -38.01
CA TYR A 36 -28.60 -1.12 -37.29
C TYR A 36 -27.52 -1.38 -36.24
N ASP A 37 -26.64 -0.40 -36.04
CA ASP A 37 -25.54 -0.45 -35.06
C ASP A 37 -26.00 -0.91 -33.67
N GLU A 38 -27.19 -0.48 -33.20
CA GLU A 38 -27.73 -0.86 -31.88
C GLU A 38 -28.09 -2.35 -31.79
N LEU A 39 -28.57 -2.96 -32.88
CA LEU A 39 -28.85 -4.40 -32.94
C LEU A 39 -27.55 -5.18 -32.93
N ILE A 40 -26.53 -4.71 -33.66
CA ILE A 40 -25.19 -5.32 -33.65
C ILE A 40 -24.58 -5.22 -32.24
N LEU A 41 -24.68 -4.08 -31.57
CA LEU A 41 -24.23 -3.92 -30.18
C LEU A 41 -24.99 -4.83 -29.22
N SER A 42 -26.30 -5.01 -29.41
CA SER A 42 -27.09 -5.96 -28.61
C SER A 42 -26.60 -7.40 -28.79
N ILE A 43 -26.26 -7.81 -30.02
CA ILE A 43 -25.70 -9.13 -30.32
C ILE A 43 -24.33 -9.25 -29.65
N PHE A 44 -23.47 -8.24 -29.80
CA PHE A 44 -22.15 -8.20 -29.20
C PHE A 44 -22.20 -8.23 -27.66
N SER A 45 -23.29 -7.76 -27.05
CA SER A 45 -23.46 -7.81 -25.59
C SER A 45 -23.59 -9.24 -25.01
N PHE A 46 -23.90 -10.23 -25.86
CA PHE A 46 -23.95 -11.65 -25.49
C PHE A 46 -22.64 -12.40 -25.73
N LEU A 47 -21.69 -11.80 -26.44
CA LEU A 47 -20.40 -12.42 -26.74
C LEU A 47 -19.45 -12.38 -25.54
N SER A 48 -18.48 -13.30 -25.49
CA SER A 48 -17.39 -13.24 -24.52
C SER A 48 -16.35 -12.17 -24.93
N TRP A 49 -15.49 -11.76 -23.99
CA TRP A 49 -14.41 -10.81 -24.30
C TRP A 49 -13.37 -11.37 -25.30
N ASP A 50 -13.17 -12.70 -25.33
CA ASP A 50 -12.36 -13.38 -26.33
C ASP A 50 -12.98 -13.26 -27.74
N ASP A 51 -14.28 -13.55 -27.86
CA ASP A 51 -15.02 -13.43 -29.13
C ASP A 51 -15.06 -11.99 -29.63
N LEU A 52 -15.24 -11.01 -28.73
CA LEU A 52 -15.19 -9.58 -29.08
C LEU A 52 -13.83 -9.18 -29.67
N CYS A 53 -12.73 -9.83 -29.27
CA CYS A 53 -11.42 -9.59 -29.88
C CYS A 53 -11.31 -10.22 -31.27
N VAL A 54 -11.93 -11.38 -31.50
CA VAL A 54 -11.99 -12.01 -32.82
C VAL A 54 -12.86 -11.19 -33.78
N VAL A 55 -14.00 -10.69 -33.32
CA VAL A 55 -14.93 -9.81 -34.05
C VAL A 55 -14.24 -8.54 -34.56
N GLN A 56 -13.24 -8.02 -33.83
CA GLN A 56 -12.45 -6.86 -34.26
C GLN A 56 -11.61 -7.12 -35.52
N LEU A 57 -11.31 -8.38 -35.85
CA LEU A 57 -10.51 -8.75 -37.01
C LEU A 57 -11.32 -8.89 -38.30
N ILE A 58 -12.66 -8.85 -38.22
CA ILE A 58 -13.56 -9.16 -39.35
C ILE A 58 -13.66 -7.98 -40.34
N ASN A 59 -14.02 -6.79 -39.85
CA ASN A 59 -14.17 -5.57 -40.66
C ASN A 59 -13.97 -4.32 -39.78
N ARG A 60 -13.59 -3.18 -40.37
CA ARG A 60 -13.49 -1.87 -39.72
C ARG A 60 -14.77 -1.45 -38.97
N ASN A 61 -15.95 -1.70 -39.53
CA ASN A 61 -17.20 -1.33 -38.83
C ASN A 61 -17.42 -2.19 -37.58
N TRP A 62 -17.17 -3.50 -37.67
CA TRP A 62 -17.26 -4.42 -36.54
C TRP A 62 -16.17 -4.14 -35.50
N ALA A 63 -14.96 -3.79 -35.92
CA ALA A 63 -13.90 -3.34 -35.04
C ALA A 63 -14.30 -2.09 -34.26
N ARG A 64 -14.92 -1.11 -34.92
CA ARG A 64 -15.45 0.10 -34.26
C ARG A 64 -16.53 -0.24 -33.22
N LEU A 65 -17.51 -1.09 -33.58
CA LEU A 65 -18.61 -1.46 -32.68
C LEU A 65 -18.15 -2.36 -31.52
N ALA A 66 -17.22 -3.28 -31.75
CA ALA A 66 -16.64 -4.14 -30.73
C ALA A 66 -15.69 -3.39 -29.77
N LEU A 67 -15.32 -2.15 -30.09
CA LEU A 67 -14.57 -1.24 -29.21
C LEU A 67 -15.50 -0.35 -28.37
N ASP A 68 -16.82 -0.53 -28.45
CA ASP A 68 -17.76 0.27 -27.66
C ASP A 68 -17.48 0.17 -26.15
N ASN A 69 -17.46 1.32 -25.49
CA ASN A 69 -17.01 1.44 -24.12
C ASN A 69 -17.98 0.79 -23.12
N GLU A 70 -19.28 0.77 -23.41
CA GLU A 70 -20.29 0.16 -22.53
C GLU A 70 -20.28 -1.37 -22.65
N LEU A 71 -19.96 -1.93 -23.81
CA LEU A 71 -19.70 -3.37 -23.95
C LEU A 71 -18.54 -3.81 -23.05
N TRP A 72 -17.41 -3.12 -23.13
CA TRP A 72 -16.24 -3.44 -22.29
C TRP A 72 -16.49 -3.17 -20.82
N ARG A 73 -17.29 -2.15 -20.48
CA ARG A 73 -17.76 -1.90 -19.11
C ARG A 73 -18.52 -3.10 -18.56
N ARG A 74 -19.49 -3.62 -19.32
CA ARG A 74 -20.28 -4.78 -18.93
C ARG A 74 -19.40 -6.02 -18.78
N GLN A 75 -18.52 -6.29 -19.75
CA GLN A 75 -17.57 -7.41 -19.67
C GLN A 75 -16.67 -7.31 -18.44
N TYR A 76 -16.18 -6.09 -18.14
CA TYR A 76 -15.39 -5.84 -16.94
C TYR A 76 -16.17 -6.18 -15.66
N PHE A 77 -17.42 -5.73 -15.55
CA PHE A 77 -18.26 -6.05 -14.40
C PHE A 77 -18.56 -7.54 -14.27
N LEU A 78 -18.78 -8.25 -15.38
CA LEU A 78 -18.99 -9.69 -15.39
C LEU A 78 -17.72 -10.44 -14.94
N ALA A 79 -16.54 -10.03 -15.40
CA ALA A 79 -15.27 -10.74 -15.14
C ALA A 79 -14.60 -10.39 -13.80
N TYR A 80 -14.82 -9.18 -13.28
CA TYR A 80 -14.13 -8.65 -12.08
C TYR A 80 -15.08 -8.21 -10.96
N GLY A 81 -16.39 -8.19 -11.19
CA GLY A 81 -17.38 -7.68 -10.24
C GLY A 81 -17.39 -6.15 -10.17
N LYS A 82 -17.80 -5.59 -9.01
CA LYS A 82 -17.93 -4.14 -8.76
C LYS A 82 -16.72 -3.31 -9.26
N THR A 83 -16.93 -2.02 -9.55
CA THR A 83 -15.88 -1.06 -9.99
C THR A 83 -14.78 -0.97 -8.93
N ARG A 84 -13.80 -1.86 -9.00
CA ARG A 84 -12.58 -1.75 -8.21
C ARG A 84 -11.70 -0.76 -8.94
N LEU A 85 -11.65 0.45 -8.42
CA LEU A 85 -10.61 1.41 -8.75
C LEU A 85 -9.49 1.09 -7.78
N ARG A 86 -8.62 0.22 -8.27
CA ARG A 86 -7.48 -0.35 -7.58
C ARG A 86 -6.45 0.77 -7.39
N GLY A 87 -5.61 0.64 -6.38
CA GLY A 87 -4.54 1.55 -5.97
C GLY A 87 -4.33 2.88 -6.73
N SER A 88 -4.68 3.98 -6.08
CA SER A 88 -3.76 5.11 -5.95
C SER A 88 -3.85 5.63 -4.51
N ARG A 89 -2.71 5.82 -3.85
CA ARG A 89 -2.62 6.72 -2.71
C ARG A 89 -2.30 8.08 -3.29
N GLY A 90 -3.23 9.02 -3.18
CA GLY A 90 -2.92 10.42 -3.44
C GLY A 90 -3.80 11.07 -4.53
N PRO A 91 -4.12 12.36 -4.32
CA PRO A 91 -5.11 13.16 -5.04
C PRO A 91 -4.70 13.53 -6.47
N VAL A 92 -3.45 13.28 -6.84
CA VAL A 92 -2.88 13.73 -8.12
C VAL A 92 -3.51 12.94 -9.26
N GLY A 93 -4.49 13.57 -9.91
CA GLY A 93 -5.07 13.14 -11.18
C GLY A 93 -4.01 13.09 -12.27
N ARG A 94 -4.21 12.21 -13.26
CA ARG A 94 -3.35 12.14 -14.44
C ARG A 94 -4.09 12.80 -15.61
N SER A 95 -3.47 13.79 -16.23
CA SER A 95 -4.01 14.52 -17.39
C SER A 95 -4.31 13.66 -18.63
N ASP A 96 -3.83 12.40 -18.68
CA ASP A 96 -4.02 11.43 -19.78
C ASP A 96 -5.48 10.98 -20.04
N GLY A 97 -6.48 11.54 -19.33
CA GLY A 97 -7.89 11.13 -19.43
C GLY A 97 -8.19 9.73 -18.86
N LYS A 98 -7.17 8.98 -18.44
CA LYS A 98 -7.26 7.65 -17.79
C LYS A 98 -7.18 7.79 -16.27
N GLU A 99 -7.95 8.73 -15.72
CA GLU A 99 -7.93 9.06 -14.30
C GLU A 99 -8.66 8.02 -13.45
N ILE A 100 -8.00 7.64 -12.36
CA ILE A 100 -8.54 6.73 -11.37
C ILE A 100 -8.38 7.38 -10.02
N LYS A 101 -9.52 7.83 -9.48
CA LYS A 101 -9.58 8.56 -8.20
C LYS A 101 -9.07 7.66 -7.07
N PRO A 102 -8.20 8.17 -6.18
CA PRO A 102 -7.80 7.46 -4.98
C PRO A 102 -8.97 7.35 -3.97
N LEU A 103 -9.06 6.21 -3.29
CA LEU A 103 -9.73 5.97 -1.99
C LEU A 103 -11.28 5.96 -1.98
N PRO A 104 -11.93 5.41 -0.92
CA PRO A 104 -12.97 4.38 -1.01
C PRO A 104 -14.36 4.95 -1.30
N ALA A 105 -14.53 5.64 -2.42
CA ALA A 105 -15.82 6.10 -2.85
C ALA A 105 -16.55 4.96 -3.56
N ARG A 106 -17.59 4.44 -2.92
CA ARG A 106 -18.64 3.64 -3.57
C ARG A 106 -19.10 4.43 -4.80
N ALA A 107 -18.66 4.02 -5.99
CA ALA A 107 -18.78 4.80 -7.21
C ALA A 107 -20.23 5.26 -7.42
N ARG A 108 -20.49 6.56 -7.23
CA ARG A 108 -21.70 7.18 -7.74
C ARG A 108 -21.56 7.24 -9.26
N SER A 109 -22.61 6.78 -9.93
CA SER A 109 -22.69 6.47 -11.37
C SER A 109 -22.60 7.68 -12.31
N GLN A 110 -22.36 8.89 -11.82
CA GLN A 110 -22.49 10.13 -12.61
C GLN A 110 -21.21 10.61 -13.31
N ASP A 111 -20.01 10.13 -12.93
CA ASP A 111 -18.73 10.58 -13.51
C ASP A 111 -18.16 9.60 -14.56
N SER A 112 -19.00 9.02 -15.42
CA SER A 112 -18.59 8.02 -16.44
C SER A 112 -17.89 8.60 -17.68
N SER A 113 -17.57 9.90 -17.69
CA SER A 113 -17.28 10.64 -18.92
C SER A 113 -15.94 10.29 -19.61
N TYR A 114 -14.97 9.64 -18.95
CA TYR A 114 -13.61 9.45 -19.54
C TYR A 114 -12.92 8.10 -19.27
N LYS A 115 -13.59 7.05 -18.77
CA LYS A 115 -12.92 5.77 -18.47
C LYS A 115 -12.92 4.81 -19.67
N ASP A 116 -11.75 4.46 -20.18
CA ASP A 116 -11.55 3.41 -21.19
C ASP A 116 -11.63 2.02 -20.54
N TRP A 117 -12.79 1.38 -20.66
CA TRP A 117 -13.06 0.08 -20.02
C TRP A 117 -12.30 -1.06 -20.67
N LYS A 118 -11.96 -0.98 -21.97
CA LYS A 118 -11.15 -2.00 -22.63
C LYS A 118 -9.74 -1.98 -22.05
N TRP A 119 -9.18 -0.80 -21.86
CA TRP A 119 -7.89 -0.64 -21.20
C TRP A 119 -7.92 -1.11 -19.75
N MET A 120 -8.95 -0.77 -18.97
CA MET A 120 -9.14 -1.28 -17.60
C MET A 120 -9.20 -2.81 -17.55
N PHE A 121 -9.90 -3.42 -18.51
CA PHE A 121 -9.98 -4.88 -18.64
C PHE A 121 -8.61 -5.49 -18.93
N ARG A 122 -7.85 -4.91 -19.87
CA ARG A 122 -6.52 -5.38 -20.24
C ARG A 122 -5.56 -5.34 -19.04
N ILE A 123 -5.49 -4.20 -18.35
CA ILE A 123 -4.65 -4.06 -17.15
C ILE A 123 -5.06 -5.06 -16.07
N SER A 124 -6.36 -5.20 -15.81
CA SER A 124 -6.84 -6.15 -14.79
C SER A 124 -6.50 -7.60 -15.15
N SER A 125 -6.55 -7.95 -16.43
CA SER A 125 -6.10 -9.25 -16.93
C SER A 125 -4.59 -9.42 -16.78
N ASN A 126 -3.80 -8.40 -17.12
CA ASN A 126 -2.34 -8.42 -16.96
C ASN A 126 -1.96 -8.66 -15.50
N TRP A 127 -2.59 -7.97 -14.54
CA TRP A 127 -2.42 -8.25 -13.12
C TRP A 127 -2.83 -9.66 -12.71
N ARG A 128 -3.97 -10.15 -13.19
CA ARG A 128 -4.46 -11.51 -12.87
C ARG A 128 -3.54 -12.60 -13.42
N LYS A 129 -2.85 -12.34 -14.53
CA LYS A 129 -1.91 -13.28 -15.16
C LYS A 129 -0.46 -13.05 -14.74
N GLY A 130 -0.18 -12.01 -13.96
CA GLY A 130 1.19 -11.60 -13.63
C GLY A 130 2.00 -11.04 -14.80
N ARG A 131 1.37 -10.69 -15.92
CA ARG A 131 2.05 -10.18 -17.12
C ARG A 131 2.44 -8.72 -16.93
N CYS A 132 3.74 -8.45 -16.85
CA CYS A 132 4.27 -7.08 -16.76
C CYS A 132 5.50 -6.88 -17.65
N LEU A 133 5.73 -5.65 -18.07
CA LEU A 133 7.00 -5.18 -18.62
C LEU A 133 7.88 -4.72 -17.46
N VAL A 134 9.13 -5.18 -17.41
CA VAL A 134 10.09 -4.74 -16.40
C VAL A 134 10.90 -3.59 -16.99
N GLU A 135 10.84 -2.44 -16.34
CA GLU A 135 11.69 -1.28 -16.59
C GLU A 135 12.67 -1.19 -15.42
N GLU A 136 13.93 -1.51 -15.69
CA GLU A 136 15.03 -1.09 -14.83
C GLU A 136 15.38 0.33 -15.27
N PRO A 137 15.20 1.35 -14.42
CA PRO A 137 15.56 2.71 -14.77
C PRO A 137 17.07 2.73 -15.05
N LEU A 138 17.43 2.88 -16.33
CA LEU A 138 18.82 3.12 -16.72
C LEU A 138 19.29 4.40 -16.03
N GLY A 139 20.22 4.25 -15.08
CA GLY A 139 21.16 5.31 -14.74
C GLY A 139 20.85 6.22 -13.56
N ARG A 140 20.36 5.72 -12.44
CA ARG A 140 20.59 6.40 -11.13
C ARG A 140 20.85 5.40 -10.01
N SER A 141 22.09 4.92 -9.92
CA SER A 141 22.68 4.70 -8.60
C SER A 141 22.50 5.99 -7.81
N ILE A 142 21.81 5.94 -6.66
CA ILE A 142 21.92 7.00 -5.65
C ILE A 142 23.42 7.28 -5.52
N GLU A 143 23.87 8.50 -5.79
CA GLU A 143 25.30 8.87 -5.86
C GLU A 143 26.05 8.20 -4.71
N SER A 144 26.76 7.12 -5.01
CA SER A 144 27.61 6.44 -4.05
C SER A 144 28.81 7.37 -3.86
N SER A 145 28.85 8.09 -2.74
CA SER A 145 30.12 8.67 -2.28
C SER A 145 31.14 7.53 -2.22
N PRO A 146 32.31 7.65 -2.86
CA PRO A 146 33.27 6.57 -2.84
C PRO A 146 33.85 6.43 -1.43
N GLN A 147 33.97 5.17 -0.98
CA GLN A 147 34.74 4.68 0.17
C GLN A 147 34.07 4.80 1.56
N THR A 148 33.69 3.65 2.13
CA THR A 148 34.51 2.82 3.05
C THR A 148 33.85 1.45 3.17
N GLY A 149 34.66 0.39 3.26
CA GLY A 149 34.24 -1.02 3.19
C GLY A 149 33.49 -1.53 4.41
N ASP A 150 32.32 -0.96 4.71
CA ASP A 150 31.30 -1.61 5.53
C ASP A 150 30.09 -1.91 4.63
N HIS A 151 29.69 -3.17 4.61
CA HIS A 151 28.46 -3.65 3.97
C HIS A 151 27.23 -3.12 4.73
N ASP A 152 27.04 -1.81 4.76
CA ASP A 152 25.88 -1.18 5.38
C ASP A 152 24.64 -1.48 4.53
N THR A 153 23.75 -2.29 5.09
CA THR A 153 22.48 -2.71 4.49
C THR A 153 21.56 -1.49 4.28
N CYS A 154 21.66 -0.84 3.12
CA CYS A 154 20.84 0.32 2.76
C CYS A 154 19.38 -0.13 2.52
N GLY A 155 18.45 0.41 3.29
CA GLY A 155 17.01 0.30 3.01
C GLY A 155 16.48 1.54 2.30
N SER A 156 15.36 1.39 1.58
CA SER A 156 14.72 2.51 0.88
C SER A 156 13.24 2.62 1.21
N HIS A 157 12.78 3.85 1.48
CA HIS A 157 11.37 4.18 1.62
C HIS A 157 10.79 4.58 0.27
N LEU A 158 9.65 4.01 -0.08
CA LEU A 158 8.97 4.24 -1.35
C LEU A 158 7.54 4.70 -1.14
N LEU A 159 7.16 5.77 -1.83
CA LEU A 159 5.78 6.24 -1.93
C LEU A 159 5.43 6.49 -3.40
N LEU A 160 4.19 6.17 -3.77
CA LEU A 160 3.63 6.46 -5.09
C LEU A 160 2.50 7.46 -4.92
N THR A 161 2.48 8.50 -5.75
CA THR A 161 1.39 9.47 -5.82
C THR A 161 1.14 9.85 -7.28
N GLY A 162 0.00 9.45 -7.84
CA GLY A 162 -0.32 9.67 -9.25
C GLY A 162 0.76 9.11 -10.19
N ALA A 163 1.38 9.97 -10.99
CA ALA A 163 2.50 9.61 -11.89
C ALA A 163 3.88 9.65 -11.22
N LEU A 164 3.98 10.16 -10.00
CA LEU A 164 5.24 10.40 -9.30
C LEU A 164 5.66 9.20 -8.45
N THR A 165 6.97 8.97 -8.42
CA THR A 165 7.64 8.01 -7.54
C THR A 165 8.54 8.78 -6.58
N ILE A 166 8.32 8.63 -5.29
CA ILE A 166 9.09 9.31 -4.24
C ILE A 166 9.91 8.25 -3.50
N LEU A 167 11.24 8.41 -3.53
CA LEU A 167 12.20 7.51 -2.92
C LEU A 167 13.02 8.26 -1.88
N SER A 168 13.32 7.60 -0.76
CA SER A 168 14.31 8.10 0.19
C SER A 168 15.16 6.97 0.73
N SER A 169 16.45 7.25 0.93
CA SER A 169 17.37 6.30 1.55
C SER A 169 17.23 6.34 3.08
N THR A 170 17.33 5.16 3.70
CA THR A 170 17.38 5.02 5.16
C THR A 170 18.79 5.13 5.72
N ARG A 171 19.80 5.38 4.87
CA ARG A 171 21.19 5.55 5.29
C ARG A 171 21.32 6.83 6.13
N PRO A 172 21.92 6.76 7.33
CA PRO A 172 22.21 7.95 8.11
C PRO A 172 23.18 8.84 7.34
N SER A 173 22.84 10.12 7.21
CA SER A 173 23.65 11.11 6.50
C SER A 173 23.48 12.49 7.12
N TYR A 174 24.44 13.37 6.88
CA TYR A 174 24.34 14.78 7.28
C TYR A 174 23.38 15.58 6.38
N GLU A 175 23.09 15.05 5.20
CA GLU A 175 22.18 15.63 4.21
C GLU A 175 21.23 14.56 3.66
N PRO A 176 20.24 14.11 4.44
CA PRO A 176 19.31 13.10 3.95
C PRO A 176 18.50 13.66 2.77
N ARG A 177 18.41 12.86 1.70
CA ARG A 177 17.75 13.26 0.44
C ARG A 177 16.49 12.46 0.14
N ILE A 178 15.57 13.12 -0.54
CA ILE A 178 14.36 12.53 -1.13
C ILE A 178 14.40 12.77 -2.62
N TYR A 179 14.24 11.70 -3.39
CA TYR A 179 14.21 11.74 -4.84
C TYR A 179 12.77 11.64 -5.32
N ILE A 180 12.30 12.63 -6.04
CA ILE A 180 10.98 12.63 -6.68
C ILE A 180 11.20 12.45 -8.17
N THR A 181 10.64 11.39 -8.72
CA THR A 181 10.75 11.05 -10.14
C THR A 181 9.36 11.09 -10.76
N GLY A 182 9.14 12.06 -11.64
CA GLY A 182 7.97 12.13 -12.51
C GLY A 182 8.23 11.51 -13.88
N PRO A 183 7.25 11.57 -14.80
CA PRO A 183 7.37 10.99 -16.14
C PRO A 183 8.38 11.73 -17.03
N THR A 184 8.54 13.03 -16.85
CA THR A 184 9.39 13.90 -17.69
C THR A 184 10.64 14.39 -16.98
N GLN A 185 10.55 14.62 -15.66
CA GLN A 185 11.62 15.22 -14.86
C GLN A 185 11.74 14.54 -13.50
N SER A 186 12.91 14.70 -12.90
CA SER A 186 13.23 14.19 -11.58
C SER A 186 13.97 15.24 -10.77
N CYS A 187 13.64 15.38 -9.50
CA CYS A 187 14.27 16.33 -8.59
C CYS A 187 14.69 15.64 -7.29
N SER A 188 15.68 16.24 -6.62
CA SER A 188 16.13 15.80 -5.30
C SER A 188 15.91 16.91 -4.28
N LEU A 189 15.41 16.53 -3.12
CA LEU A 189 15.13 17.36 -1.97
C LEU A 189 16.11 17.04 -0.87
N VAL A 190 16.72 18.07 -0.27
CA VAL A 190 17.61 17.89 0.88
C VAL A 190 16.85 18.26 2.15
N CYS A 191 16.74 17.31 3.07
CA CYS A 191 16.05 17.48 4.35
C CYS A 191 17.07 17.67 5.48
N LYS A 192 17.86 18.76 5.46
CA LYS A 192 18.92 18.95 6.47
C LYS A 192 18.29 19.14 7.87
N PRO A 193 18.70 18.39 8.89
CA PRO A 193 18.27 18.62 10.26
C PRO A 193 18.69 20.01 10.74
N LYS A 194 17.96 20.58 11.71
CA LYS A 194 18.29 21.93 12.24
C LYS A 194 19.63 21.95 12.97
N GLU A 195 19.87 20.90 13.75
CA GLU A 195 21.17 20.62 14.34
C GLU A 195 21.98 19.79 13.34
N ASN A 196 23.27 20.07 13.15
CA ASN A 196 24.16 19.33 12.23
C ASN A 196 24.47 17.92 12.76
N VAL A 197 23.45 17.11 12.96
CA VAL A 197 23.50 15.75 13.47
C VAL A 197 23.21 14.78 12.34
N CYS A 198 24.00 13.71 12.26
CA CYS A 198 23.77 12.64 11.29
C CYS A 198 22.37 12.04 11.49
N SER A 199 21.53 12.12 10.47
CA SER A 199 20.11 11.79 10.55
C SER A 199 19.70 10.91 9.37
N LYS A 200 18.67 10.08 9.56
CA LYS A 200 18.06 9.29 8.48
C LYS A 200 16.58 9.61 8.33
N VAL A 201 16.06 9.48 7.11
CA VAL A 201 14.61 9.53 6.87
C VAL A 201 14.00 8.23 7.39
N THR A 202 13.02 8.37 8.28
CA THR A 202 12.37 7.25 8.99
C THR A 202 11.05 6.84 8.35
N THR A 203 10.32 7.82 7.83
CA THR A 203 9.10 7.63 7.04
C THR A 203 8.83 8.90 6.24
N MET A 204 7.93 8.79 5.27
CA MET A 204 7.42 9.90 4.49
C MET A 204 5.88 9.83 4.46
N ALA A 205 5.22 10.96 4.21
CA ALA A 205 3.79 11.01 3.95
C ALA A 205 3.48 12.00 2.81
N VAL A 206 2.51 11.67 1.98
CA VAL A 206 1.99 12.55 0.91
C VAL A 206 0.60 13.02 1.31
N ASP A 207 0.26 14.26 0.98
CA ASP A 207 -1.09 14.79 1.18
C ASP A 207 -2.13 13.99 0.40
N GLN A 208 -3.19 13.60 1.10
CA GLN A 208 -4.33 12.87 0.55
C GLN A 208 -5.49 13.80 0.15
N HIS A 209 -5.43 15.09 0.48
CA HIS A 209 -6.47 16.05 0.15
C HIS A 209 -6.59 16.27 -1.36
N PRO A 210 -7.80 16.24 -1.97
CA PRO A 210 -7.99 16.48 -3.40
C PRO A 210 -7.71 17.94 -3.78
N VAL A 211 -6.44 18.28 -3.98
CA VAL A 211 -6.04 19.62 -4.42
C VAL A 211 -6.32 19.74 -5.92
N ALA A 212 -7.31 20.56 -6.30
CA ALA A 212 -7.62 20.88 -7.69
C ALA A 212 -6.49 21.66 -8.40
N THR A 213 -5.61 22.28 -7.61
CA THR A 213 -4.55 23.17 -8.06
C THR A 213 -3.21 22.45 -8.06
N GLY A 214 -2.86 21.64 -9.07
CA GLY A 214 -1.46 21.47 -9.52
C GLY A 214 -0.36 21.00 -8.55
N HIS A 215 -0.55 20.97 -7.24
CA HIS A 215 0.46 21.04 -6.21
C HIS A 215 0.33 19.79 -5.33
N CYS A 216 1.47 19.18 -5.07
CA CYS A 216 1.61 18.04 -4.19
C CYS A 216 2.43 18.47 -2.97
N LYS A 217 1.98 18.03 -1.80
CA LYS A 217 2.63 18.30 -0.53
C LYS A 217 3.16 17.00 0.04
N VAL A 218 4.43 16.99 0.45
CA VAL A 218 5.13 15.82 0.97
C VAL A 218 5.83 16.20 2.27
N ILE A 219 5.70 15.32 3.27
CA ILE A 219 6.33 15.48 4.57
C ILE A 219 7.34 14.36 4.78
N ALA A 220 8.54 14.75 5.20
CA ALA A 220 9.65 13.86 5.51
C ALA A 220 9.94 13.86 7.00
N PHE A 221 10.05 12.68 7.61
CA PHE A 221 10.31 12.54 9.04
C PHE A 221 11.74 12.05 9.26
N LEU A 222 12.50 12.78 10.08
CA LEU A 222 13.88 12.46 10.41
C LEU A 222 13.96 11.60 11.68
N SER A 223 15.08 10.89 11.88
CA SER A 223 15.34 10.10 13.08
C SER A 223 15.45 10.92 14.37
N THR A 224 15.70 12.23 14.24
CA THR A 224 15.64 13.21 15.33
C THR A 224 14.22 13.51 15.80
N GLY A 225 13.21 13.07 15.03
CA GLY A 225 11.79 13.39 15.18
C GLY A 225 11.40 14.79 14.69
N GLU A 226 12.33 15.51 14.07
CA GLU A 226 11.99 16.66 13.22
C GLU A 226 11.26 16.17 11.97
N PHE A 227 10.41 17.03 11.41
CA PHE A 227 9.86 16.79 10.09
C PHE A 227 9.84 18.05 9.24
N VAL A 228 10.03 17.85 7.93
CA VAL A 228 10.13 18.91 6.93
C VAL A 228 8.98 18.74 5.95
N HIS A 229 8.23 19.82 5.71
CA HIS A 229 7.15 19.87 4.73
C HIS A 229 7.64 20.55 3.46
N HIS A 230 7.50 19.86 2.33
CA HIS A 230 7.83 20.36 1.00
C HIS A 230 6.57 20.44 0.14
N GLU A 231 6.48 21.51 -0.64
CA GLU A 231 5.41 21.71 -1.63
C GLU A 231 6.01 21.87 -3.02
N PHE A 232 5.39 21.23 -4.01
CA PHE A 232 5.87 21.26 -5.39
C PHE A 232 4.74 21.05 -6.39
N GLN A 233 4.92 21.54 -7.61
CA GLN A 233 3.98 21.31 -8.71
C GLN A 233 4.22 19.92 -9.33
N HIS A 234 3.15 19.18 -9.65
CA HIS A 234 3.28 17.80 -10.16
C HIS A 234 3.56 17.72 -11.67
N ASP A 235 3.17 18.74 -12.44
CA ASP A 235 3.34 18.79 -13.90
C ASP A 235 3.50 20.25 -14.39
N PRO A 236 4.70 20.67 -14.85
CA PRO A 236 5.98 19.97 -14.69
C PRO A 236 6.42 19.91 -13.22
N VAL A 237 7.32 18.98 -12.88
CA VAL A 237 7.93 18.91 -11.55
C VAL A 237 8.86 20.10 -11.34
N LEU A 238 8.30 21.24 -10.92
CA LEU A 238 9.06 22.43 -10.58
C LEU A 238 9.85 22.23 -9.29
N ILE A 239 10.83 23.11 -9.08
CA ILE A 239 11.71 23.09 -7.90
C ILE A 239 10.84 23.09 -6.64
N PRO A 240 10.88 22.01 -5.85
CA PRO A 240 10.13 21.94 -4.61
C PRO A 240 10.67 22.96 -3.61
N PHE A 241 9.79 23.69 -2.93
CA PHE A 241 10.20 24.61 -1.87
C PHE A 241 9.84 24.02 -0.49
N GLU A 242 10.73 24.21 0.48
CA GLU A 242 10.43 23.93 1.89
C GLU A 242 9.42 24.97 2.37
N SER A 243 8.22 24.53 2.75
CA SER A 243 7.18 25.45 3.21
C SER A 243 7.31 25.72 4.70
N PHE A 244 7.52 24.68 5.51
CA PHE A 244 7.71 24.80 6.95
C PHE A 244 8.39 23.55 7.54
N ARG A 245 8.88 23.70 8.76
CA ARG A 245 9.57 22.65 9.53
C ARG A 245 9.02 22.60 10.95
N TYR A 246 8.91 21.39 11.48
CA TYR A 246 8.64 21.16 12.89
C TYR A 246 9.87 20.60 13.59
N THR A 247 10.25 21.24 14.69
CA THR A 247 11.28 20.75 15.62
C THR A 247 10.59 20.40 16.95
N PRO A 248 10.75 19.18 17.48
CA PRO A 248 10.16 18.82 18.77
C PRO A 248 10.74 19.70 19.88
N THR A 249 9.89 20.08 20.83
CA THR A 249 10.32 20.80 22.03
C THR A 249 11.15 19.89 22.93
N ARG A 250 12.13 20.43 23.66
CA ARG A 250 13.03 19.65 24.54
C ARG A 250 12.31 18.82 25.61
N GLU A 251 11.10 19.22 25.99
CA GLU A 251 10.25 18.52 26.96
C GLU A 251 9.60 17.25 26.38
N ASN A 252 9.42 17.21 25.06
CA ASN A 252 8.88 16.05 24.36
C ASN A 252 10.03 15.12 23.98
N ARG A 253 10.15 14.00 24.70
CA ARG A 253 11.10 12.94 24.34
C ARG A 253 10.81 12.47 22.92
N SER A 254 11.68 12.86 21.99
CA SER A 254 11.50 12.62 20.56
C SER A 254 11.85 11.18 20.23
N TYR A 255 10.84 10.39 19.86
CA TYR A 255 11.02 9.05 19.31
C TYR A 255 10.87 9.11 17.79
N PRO A 256 11.65 8.33 17.03
CA PRO A 256 11.56 8.33 15.58
C PRO A 256 10.17 7.90 15.13
N VAL A 257 9.65 8.60 14.11
CA VAL A 257 8.33 8.33 13.55
C VAL A 257 8.41 7.12 12.62
N ILE A 258 7.65 6.06 12.92
CA ILE A 258 7.64 4.82 12.13
C ILE A 258 6.63 4.86 10.99
N GLN A 259 5.52 5.60 11.18
CA GLN A 259 4.46 5.72 10.18
C GLN A 259 3.75 7.06 10.33
N ALA A 260 3.31 7.61 9.20
CA ALA A 260 2.52 8.83 9.18
C ALA A 260 1.42 8.74 8.13
N ALA A 261 0.32 9.46 8.36
CA ALA A 261 -0.68 9.74 7.34
C ALA A 261 -1.04 11.22 7.38
N TYR A 262 -1.15 11.80 6.20
CA TYR A 262 -1.37 13.22 6.01
C TYR A 262 -2.59 13.43 5.13
N HIS A 263 -3.52 14.26 5.61
CA HIS A 263 -4.64 14.76 4.84
C HIS A 263 -4.89 16.20 5.29
N TYR A 264 -4.49 17.18 4.49
CA TYR A 264 -4.57 18.59 4.90
C TYR A 264 -5.97 18.96 5.44
N PRO A 265 -6.07 19.65 6.60
CA PRO A 265 -4.98 20.14 7.47
C PRO A 265 -4.48 19.15 8.56
N LEU A 266 -5.04 17.94 8.65
CA LEU A 266 -4.68 16.96 9.68
C LEU A 266 -3.44 16.15 9.31
N LEU A 267 -2.44 16.15 10.19
CA LEU A 267 -1.32 15.22 10.14
C LEU A 267 -1.35 14.29 11.35
N VAL A 268 -1.25 12.98 11.10
CA VAL A 268 -1.17 11.96 12.13
C VAL A 268 0.16 11.24 12.02
N THR A 269 0.88 11.17 13.13
CA THR A 269 2.16 10.45 13.22
C THR A 269 2.07 9.33 14.25
N LEU A 270 2.82 8.27 14.03
CA LEU A 270 3.02 7.17 14.97
C LEU A 270 4.51 6.99 15.21
N ALA A 271 4.94 7.12 16.45
CA ALA A 271 6.32 6.94 16.86
C ALA A 271 6.64 5.50 17.31
N GLN A 272 7.93 5.17 17.39
CA GLN A 272 8.42 3.81 17.72
C GLN A 272 7.94 3.29 19.08
N ASN A 273 7.69 4.18 20.04
CA ASN A 273 7.15 3.90 21.37
C ASN A 273 5.61 3.76 21.39
N PHE A 274 4.95 3.63 20.23
CA PHE A 274 3.50 3.53 20.10
C PHE A 274 2.72 4.74 20.60
N THR A 275 3.30 5.94 20.47
CA THR A 275 2.56 7.19 20.65
C THR A 275 2.07 7.73 19.31
N ILE A 276 0.77 8.00 19.24
CA ILE A 276 0.12 8.70 18.14
C ILE A 276 0.05 10.18 18.49
N SER A 277 0.56 11.04 17.61
CA SER A 277 0.47 12.50 17.76
C SER A 277 -0.34 13.10 16.61
N LEU A 278 -1.34 13.90 16.97
CA LEU A 278 -2.21 14.65 16.06
C LEU A 278 -1.69 16.07 15.92
N PHE A 279 -1.46 16.49 14.68
CA PHE A 279 -0.99 17.83 14.35
C PHE A 279 -2.02 18.54 13.48
N ASP A 280 -2.22 19.82 13.77
CA ASP A 280 -2.97 20.76 12.97
C ASP A 280 -2.00 21.64 12.17
N LEU A 281 -2.20 21.64 10.85
CA LEU A 281 -1.39 22.36 9.86
C LEU A 281 -2.15 23.50 9.18
N GLU A 282 -3.32 23.91 9.70
CA GLU A 282 -4.10 25.04 9.15
C GLU A 282 -3.41 26.39 9.40
N SER A 283 -2.67 26.51 10.51
CA SER A 283 -1.90 27.71 10.85
C SER A 283 -0.50 27.69 10.21
N GLU A 284 0.13 28.87 10.05
CA GLU A 284 1.54 28.97 9.63
C GLU A 284 2.51 28.22 10.55
N THR A 285 2.09 27.95 11.80
CA THR A 285 2.83 27.15 12.77
C THR A 285 2.14 25.81 13.01
N VAL A 286 2.94 24.75 13.04
CA VAL A 286 2.47 23.40 13.36
C VAL A 286 2.02 23.33 14.82
N LYS A 287 0.75 23.01 15.05
CA LYS A 287 0.18 22.87 16.40
C LYS A 287 -0.02 21.39 16.72
N LEU A 288 0.67 20.89 17.76
CA LEU A 288 0.37 19.57 18.33
C LEU A 288 -0.93 19.67 19.14
N THR A 289 -1.99 19.01 18.70
CA THR A 289 -3.31 19.09 19.35
C THR A 289 -3.51 18.04 20.42
N GLN A 290 -3.09 16.79 20.16
CA GLN A 290 -3.30 15.67 21.07
C GLN A 290 -2.24 14.58 20.87
N THR A 291 -1.88 13.92 21.97
CA THR A 291 -1.04 12.71 21.95
C THR A 291 -1.75 11.56 22.66
N LEU A 292 -1.72 10.37 22.06
CA LEU A 292 -2.31 9.13 22.58
C LEU A 292 -1.22 8.05 22.64
N SER A 293 -1.19 7.22 23.68
CA SER A 293 -0.17 6.17 23.86
C SER A 293 -0.82 4.78 24.05
N SER A 294 -0.14 3.73 23.60
CA SER A 294 -0.54 2.33 23.83
C SER A 294 0.63 1.50 24.37
N PHE A 295 0.35 0.62 25.33
CA PHE A 295 1.31 -0.32 25.92
C PHE A 295 1.15 -1.76 25.43
N THR A 296 0.09 -2.06 24.67
CA THR A 296 -0.28 -3.44 24.28
C THR A 296 -0.15 -3.69 22.77
N SER A 297 0.47 -2.74 22.06
CA SER A 297 0.64 -2.75 20.61
C SER A 297 2.12 -2.91 20.28
N TYR A 298 2.41 -3.77 19.31
CA TYR A 298 3.77 -4.11 18.91
C TYR A 298 3.92 -4.02 17.39
N PRO A 299 5.14 -3.77 16.87
CA PRO A 299 5.38 -3.69 15.44
C PRO A 299 5.39 -5.10 14.84
N PRO A 300 5.12 -5.26 13.54
CA PRO A 300 4.86 -4.23 12.52
C PRO A 300 3.47 -3.58 12.63
N VAL A 301 3.34 -2.38 12.04
CA VAL A 301 2.12 -1.55 12.09
C VAL A 301 1.74 -1.08 10.69
N SER A 302 0.45 -0.88 10.47
CA SER A 302 -0.10 -0.19 9.30
C SER A 302 -1.17 0.82 9.74
N LEU A 303 -1.15 1.99 9.12
CA LEU A 303 -1.95 3.16 9.45
C LEU A 303 -2.55 3.72 8.17
N ILE A 304 -3.87 3.95 8.19
CA ILE A 304 -4.63 4.55 7.09
C ILE A 304 -5.52 5.64 7.63
N LEU A 305 -5.48 6.79 6.98
CA LEU A 305 -6.36 7.92 7.23
C LEU A 305 -7.40 8.01 6.09
N SER A 306 -8.63 8.34 6.45
CA SER A 306 -9.72 8.56 5.51
C SER A 306 -10.62 9.68 6.03
N MET A 307 -11.30 10.38 5.13
CA MET A 307 -12.24 11.46 5.47
C MET A 307 -13.66 11.05 5.05
N PRO A 308 -14.39 10.26 5.86
CA PRO A 308 -15.74 9.81 5.52
C PRO A 308 -16.76 10.95 5.42
N SER A 309 -16.57 12.03 6.18
CA SER A 309 -17.35 13.27 6.07
C SER A 309 -16.41 14.47 6.14
N SER A 310 -16.85 15.62 5.63
CA SER A 310 -16.07 16.87 5.68
C SER A 310 -15.70 17.33 7.10
N THR A 311 -16.31 16.74 8.12
CA THR A 311 -16.17 17.12 9.53
C THR A 311 -15.57 16.02 10.41
N ILE A 312 -15.33 14.82 9.86
CA ILE A 312 -14.83 13.67 10.63
C ILE A 312 -13.75 12.98 9.82
N TYR A 313 -12.59 12.83 10.44
CA TYR A 313 -11.54 11.95 9.98
C TYR A 313 -11.65 10.60 10.67
N LYS A 314 -11.39 9.54 9.91
CA LYS A 314 -11.33 8.17 10.39
C LYS A 314 -9.93 7.62 10.13
N LEU A 315 -9.23 7.35 11.22
CA LEU A 315 -7.94 6.69 11.24
C LEU A 315 -8.16 5.22 11.60
N VAL A 316 -7.58 4.32 10.81
CA VAL A 316 -7.54 2.88 11.08
C VAL A 316 -6.09 2.47 11.27
N LEU A 317 -5.79 1.90 12.43
CA LEU A 317 -4.49 1.39 12.79
C LEU A 317 -4.57 -0.12 12.98
N THR A 318 -3.61 -0.86 12.46
CA THR A 318 -3.49 -2.31 12.67
C THR A 318 -2.08 -2.66 13.11
N TYR A 319 -1.96 -3.49 14.14
CA TYR A 319 -0.69 -3.80 14.79
C TYR A 319 -0.65 -5.27 15.25
N ALA A 320 0.56 -5.75 15.55
CA ALA A 320 0.76 -7.08 16.10
C ALA A 320 0.46 -7.10 17.61
N ILE A 321 -0.13 -8.20 18.10
CA ILE A 321 -0.38 -8.45 19.52
C ILE A 321 0.20 -9.82 19.89
N PRO A 322 1.13 -9.89 20.85
CA PRO A 322 1.63 -11.17 21.35
C PRO A 322 0.56 -11.86 22.20
N VAL A 323 0.43 -13.17 22.00
CA VAL A 323 -0.48 -14.05 22.73
C VAL A 323 0.34 -15.21 23.30
N TYR A 324 0.26 -15.39 24.61
CA TYR A 324 0.94 -16.46 25.33
C TYR A 324 0.48 -17.86 24.86
N PRO A 325 1.33 -18.91 24.87
CA PRO A 325 2.77 -18.91 25.19
C PRO A 325 3.74 -18.40 24.11
N ARG A 326 3.49 -18.59 22.82
CA ARG A 326 4.42 -18.15 21.73
C ARG A 326 3.68 -17.87 20.42
N HIS A 327 2.64 -17.04 20.44
CA HIS A 327 1.79 -16.77 19.29
C HIS A 327 1.68 -15.26 19.03
N TRP A 328 1.50 -14.88 17.78
CA TRP A 328 1.17 -13.50 17.38
C TRP A 328 -0.18 -13.44 16.68
N THR A 329 -0.92 -12.39 17.00
CA THR A 329 -2.23 -12.08 16.42
C THR A 329 -2.27 -10.64 15.95
N VAL A 330 -3.39 -10.25 15.32
CA VAL A 330 -3.60 -8.89 14.82
C VAL A 330 -4.62 -8.17 15.69
N GLY A 331 -4.29 -6.94 16.06
CA GLY A 331 -5.20 -5.93 16.57
C GLY A 331 -5.54 -4.88 15.52
N ALA A 332 -6.74 -4.31 15.62
CA ALA A 332 -7.14 -3.16 14.83
C ALA A 332 -7.86 -2.13 15.71
N THR A 333 -7.54 -0.85 15.52
CA THR A 333 -8.18 0.26 16.22
C THR A 333 -8.67 1.30 15.23
N GLU A 334 -9.90 1.75 15.45
CA GLU A 334 -10.49 2.89 14.77
C GLU A 334 -10.46 4.08 15.71
N LEU A 335 -9.91 5.18 15.22
CA LEU A 335 -9.90 6.47 15.88
C LEU A 335 -10.68 7.45 15.01
N LEU A 336 -11.79 7.98 15.53
CA LEU A 336 -12.51 9.08 14.91
C LEU A 336 -11.94 10.39 15.45
N ILE A 337 -11.62 11.32 14.55
CA ILE A 337 -11.02 12.62 14.88
C ILE A 337 -11.94 13.71 14.34
N SER A 338 -12.20 14.74 15.14
CA SER A 338 -12.95 15.92 14.70
C SER A 338 -12.20 16.64 13.59
N GLY A 339 -12.91 17.05 12.55
CA GLY A 339 -12.42 17.99 11.55
C GLY A 339 -12.80 19.43 11.89
N SER A 340 -12.12 20.39 11.25
CA SER A 340 -12.46 21.82 11.37
C SER A 340 -13.87 22.06 10.83
N LYS A 341 -14.76 22.65 11.65
CA LYS A 341 -16.12 23.04 11.26
C LYS A 341 -16.16 24.55 11.01
N MET A 342 -16.79 24.98 9.92
CA MET A 342 -17.31 26.34 9.84
C MET A 342 -18.56 26.44 10.71
N ILE A 343 -18.43 26.99 11.92
CA ILE A 343 -19.58 27.34 12.76
C ILE A 343 -19.72 28.86 12.71
N ALA A 344 -20.84 29.36 12.19
CA ALA A 344 -21.25 30.73 12.46
C ALA A 344 -21.62 30.83 13.95
N SER A 345 -20.92 31.68 14.71
CA SER A 345 -21.20 31.88 16.13
C SER A 345 -22.66 32.32 16.35
N PRO A 346 -23.47 31.61 17.15
CA PRO A 346 -24.82 32.04 17.48
C PRO A 346 -24.78 32.90 18.75
N SER A 347 -24.35 34.17 18.63
CA SER A 347 -24.73 35.25 19.57
C SER A 347 -23.93 36.52 19.28
N LEU A 348 -24.56 37.50 18.65
CA LEU A 348 -24.48 38.93 18.99
C LEU A 348 -25.78 39.59 18.44
N PRO A 349 -26.41 40.52 19.17
CA PRO A 349 -27.66 41.16 18.74
C PRO A 349 -27.46 41.91 17.43
N GLU A 350 -28.51 41.91 16.60
CA GLU A 350 -28.60 42.55 15.29
C GLU A 350 -27.98 43.96 15.28
N GLY A 351 -26.86 44.10 14.57
CA GLY A 351 -26.21 45.41 14.41
C GLY A 351 -24.77 45.37 13.92
N ASP A 352 -24.38 44.43 13.06
CA ASP A 352 -23.29 44.63 12.08
C ASP A 352 -23.09 43.37 11.21
N SER A 353 -23.65 43.40 10.01
CA SER A 353 -23.55 42.33 9.02
C SER A 353 -22.19 42.36 8.30
N SER A 354 -21.10 41.96 8.96
CA SER A 354 -19.85 41.52 8.27
C SER A 354 -18.73 41.12 9.25
N LYS A 355 -18.85 39.99 9.94
CA LYS A 355 -17.70 39.21 10.47
C LYS A 355 -18.18 37.84 10.95
N LEU A 356 -18.23 36.87 10.04
CA LEU A 356 -18.34 35.46 10.41
C LEU A 356 -17.02 35.04 11.05
N LEU A 357 -16.97 34.97 12.38
CA LEU A 357 -15.79 34.51 13.11
C LEU A 357 -15.67 32.98 12.97
N TRP A 358 -14.58 32.52 12.37
CA TRP A 358 -14.25 31.10 12.22
C TRP A 358 -13.89 30.52 13.59
N VAL A 359 -14.74 29.67 14.17
CA VAL A 359 -14.35 28.87 15.34
C VAL A 359 -13.85 27.52 14.86
N SER A 360 -12.55 27.42 14.60
CA SER A 360 -11.89 26.13 14.31
C SER A 360 -12.00 25.24 15.54
N GLN A 361 -12.78 24.16 15.48
CA GLN A 361 -12.72 23.12 16.51
C GLN A 361 -11.36 22.44 16.43
N ASN A 362 -10.66 22.32 17.57
CA ASN A 362 -9.37 21.63 17.64
C ASN A 362 -9.51 20.19 17.08
N LEU A 363 -8.59 19.79 16.21
CA LEU A 363 -8.50 18.43 15.67
C LEU A 363 -8.17 17.44 16.79
N THR A 364 -9.18 16.80 17.38
CA THR A 364 -9.06 15.94 18.57
C THR A 364 -9.81 14.63 18.38
N ALA A 365 -9.37 13.59 19.08
CA ALA A 365 -9.99 12.28 19.05
C ALA A 365 -11.38 12.30 19.71
N LEU A 366 -12.41 11.97 18.93
CA LEU A 366 -13.80 11.86 19.37
C LEU A 366 -14.12 10.48 19.96
N SER A 367 -13.58 9.41 19.37
CA SER A 367 -13.89 8.04 19.77
C SER A 367 -12.76 7.09 19.38
N THR A 368 -12.48 6.13 20.26
CA THR A 368 -11.54 5.03 20.01
C THR A 368 -12.27 3.71 20.16
N ARG A 369 -12.27 2.87 19.12
CA ARG A 369 -12.83 1.51 19.17
C ARG A 369 -11.76 0.51 18.77
N THR A 370 -11.58 -0.53 19.57
CA THR A 370 -10.52 -1.52 19.37
C THR A 370 -11.13 -2.91 19.17
N THR A 371 -10.48 -3.73 18.34
CA THR A 371 -10.85 -5.14 18.12
C THR A 371 -9.58 -5.96 17.93
N ARG A 372 -9.67 -7.26 18.20
CA ARG A 372 -8.57 -8.20 18.00
C ARG A 372 -9.09 -9.45 17.30
N ALA A 373 -8.20 -10.11 16.57
CA ALA A 373 -8.55 -11.34 15.85
C ALA A 373 -8.83 -12.52 16.80
N ILE A 374 -8.19 -12.52 17.98
CA ILE A 374 -8.33 -13.58 18.99
C ILE A 374 -8.59 -12.93 20.34
N ASP A 375 -9.79 -13.16 20.88
CA ASP A 375 -10.09 -12.97 22.30
C ASP A 375 -9.94 -14.33 22.98
N VAL A 376 -8.85 -14.55 23.70
CA VAL A 376 -8.72 -15.70 24.61
C VAL A 376 -9.71 -15.45 25.76
N PRO A 377 -10.82 -16.21 25.88
CA PRO A 377 -11.78 -15.99 26.95
C PRO A 377 -11.13 -16.35 28.28
N PHE A 378 -11.39 -15.54 29.31
CA PHE A 378 -11.08 -15.90 30.68
C PHE A 378 -12.18 -16.83 31.23
N GLY A 379 -11.79 -17.87 31.99
CA GLY A 379 -12.71 -18.78 32.68
C GLY A 379 -13.08 -20.05 31.89
N TRP A 380 -14.25 -20.62 32.21
CA TRP A 380 -14.73 -21.88 31.63
C TRP A 380 -15.29 -21.67 30.23
N ILE A 381 -14.83 -22.49 29.28
CA ILE A 381 -15.14 -22.36 27.86
C ILE A 381 -15.95 -23.58 27.43
N ASP A 382 -17.12 -23.35 26.82
CA ASP A 382 -17.92 -24.42 26.22
C ASP A 382 -17.21 -25.06 25.02
N GLU A 383 -17.52 -26.31 24.71
CA GLU A 383 -16.85 -27.14 23.71
C GLU A 383 -16.80 -26.47 22.34
N ARG A 384 -17.86 -25.76 21.95
CA ARG A 384 -17.92 -25.02 20.67
C ARG A 384 -16.87 -23.93 20.58
N LYS A 385 -16.72 -23.15 21.65
CA LYS A 385 -15.71 -22.08 21.74
C LYS A 385 -14.30 -22.67 21.82
N LEU A 386 -14.13 -23.78 22.52
CA LEU A 386 -12.87 -24.50 22.62
C LEU A 386 -12.42 -25.04 21.25
N ARG A 387 -13.35 -25.58 20.45
CA ARG A 387 -13.09 -26.03 19.08
C ARG A 387 -12.66 -24.87 18.18
N ALA A 388 -13.36 -23.74 18.23
CA ALA A 388 -12.97 -22.54 17.49
C ALA A 388 -11.57 -22.03 17.92
N MET A 389 -11.24 -22.09 19.21
CA MET A 389 -9.89 -21.78 19.68
C MET A 389 -8.84 -22.77 19.15
N ARG A 390 -9.12 -24.08 19.12
CA ARG A 390 -8.19 -25.07 18.55
C ARG A 390 -7.94 -24.81 17.07
N GLU A 391 -8.98 -24.52 16.30
CA GLU A 391 -8.82 -24.15 14.89
C GLU A 391 -7.99 -22.87 14.72
N GLN A 392 -8.15 -21.88 15.60
CA GLN A 392 -7.30 -20.68 15.63
C GLN A 392 -5.86 -20.99 16.01
N TRP A 393 -5.65 -21.84 17.00
CA TRP A 393 -4.32 -22.28 17.45
C TRP A 393 -3.57 -23.08 16.37
N ASN A 394 -4.29 -23.83 15.53
CA ASN A 394 -3.70 -24.50 14.37
C ASN A 394 -3.17 -23.52 13.31
N ARG A 395 -3.56 -22.23 13.38
CA ARG A 395 -3.07 -21.13 12.53
C ARG A 395 -2.07 -20.26 13.30
N LYS A 396 -1.27 -20.87 14.18
CA LYS A 396 -0.31 -20.15 15.01
C LYS A 396 0.78 -19.51 14.16
N VAL A 397 0.95 -18.20 14.34
CA VAL A 397 2.10 -17.43 13.84
C VAL A 397 3.12 -17.28 14.97
N THR A 398 4.35 -17.73 14.74
CA THR A 398 5.47 -17.66 15.71
C THR A 398 6.19 -16.31 15.66
N ARG A 399 6.28 -15.70 14.47
CA ARG A 399 6.86 -14.38 14.22
C ARG A 399 6.06 -13.64 13.16
N VAL A 400 5.97 -12.32 13.28
CA VAL A 400 5.32 -11.47 12.29
C VAL A 400 6.38 -10.77 11.44
N ALA A 401 6.28 -10.91 10.12
CA ALA A 401 7.17 -10.23 9.17
C ALA A 401 6.67 -8.83 8.83
N ASP A 402 5.40 -8.70 8.42
CA ASP A 402 4.77 -7.42 8.11
C ASP A 402 3.25 -7.51 8.35
N ILE A 403 2.62 -6.36 8.62
CA ILE A 403 1.16 -6.20 8.72
C ILE A 403 0.74 -5.04 7.83
N ARG A 404 -0.29 -5.26 7.02
CA ARG A 404 -0.89 -4.22 6.18
C ARG A 404 -2.41 -4.25 6.26
N THR A 405 -3.01 -3.07 6.19
CA THR A 405 -4.45 -2.87 6.09
C THR A 405 -4.79 -1.97 4.91
N ASP A 406 -5.97 -2.13 4.32
CA ASP A 406 -6.63 -1.12 3.46
C ASP A 406 -7.85 -0.47 4.13
N GLY A 407 -8.09 -0.76 5.42
CA GLY A 407 -9.27 -0.34 6.18
C GLY A 407 -10.42 -1.35 6.15
N LYS A 408 -10.39 -2.34 5.25
CA LYS A 408 -11.40 -3.43 5.11
C LYS A 408 -10.77 -4.81 5.29
N TRP A 409 -9.60 -5.02 4.74
CA TRP A 409 -8.80 -6.22 4.80
C TRP A 409 -7.57 -5.96 5.65
N VAL A 410 -7.15 -6.96 6.42
CA VAL A 410 -5.89 -6.95 7.15
C VAL A 410 -5.14 -8.22 6.82
N ILE A 411 -3.86 -8.08 6.51
CA ILE A 411 -2.97 -9.19 6.18
C ILE A 411 -1.88 -9.27 7.23
N LEU A 412 -1.68 -10.48 7.71
CA LEU A 412 -0.59 -10.85 8.60
C LEU A 412 0.36 -11.79 7.85
N ALA A 413 1.59 -11.33 7.61
CA ALA A 413 2.66 -12.19 7.10
C ALA A 413 3.36 -12.92 8.24
N SER A 414 3.42 -14.24 8.15
CA SER A 414 4.30 -15.03 9.01
C SER A 414 5.76 -14.79 8.63
N GLY A 415 6.61 -14.58 9.63
CA GLY A 415 8.06 -14.61 9.47
C GLY A 415 8.60 -15.99 9.80
N ASP A 416 9.57 -16.46 9.01
CA ASP A 416 10.32 -17.68 9.31
C ASP A 416 11.51 -17.39 10.21
N GLN A 417 11.97 -18.40 10.95
CA GLN A 417 13.25 -18.34 11.67
C GLN A 417 14.38 -18.40 10.64
N LEU A 418 15.10 -17.30 10.48
CA LEU A 418 16.40 -17.32 9.81
C LEU A 418 17.40 -17.97 10.77
N PRO A 419 18.12 -19.05 10.37
CA PRO A 419 19.17 -19.64 11.20
C PRO A 419 20.21 -18.55 11.56
N GLY A 420 20.47 -18.35 12.86
CA GLY A 420 21.50 -17.42 13.35
C GLY A 420 21.01 -16.18 14.11
N LEU A 421 19.71 -15.84 14.06
CA LEU A 421 19.11 -14.80 14.90
C LEU A 421 18.50 -15.43 16.16
N GLU A 422 19.34 -15.79 17.14
CA GLU A 422 18.87 -16.01 18.50
C GLU A 422 18.43 -14.66 19.10
N ASP A 423 17.18 -14.58 19.55
CA ASP A 423 16.61 -13.37 20.16
C ASP A 423 17.27 -13.08 21.51
N SER A 424 18.16 -12.09 21.57
CA SER A 424 18.61 -11.47 22.82
C SER A 424 17.49 -10.73 23.57
N SER A 425 16.26 -10.68 23.03
CA SER A 425 15.13 -9.93 23.58
C SER A 425 13.98 -10.79 24.15
N ALA A 426 14.17 -12.11 24.30
CA ALA A 426 13.13 -12.99 24.83
C ALA A 426 13.65 -14.03 25.84
N SER A 427 14.53 -13.62 26.75
CA SER A 427 14.81 -14.38 27.97
C SER A 427 14.29 -13.59 29.18
N PRO A 428 13.30 -14.08 29.95
CA PRO A 428 13.08 -13.54 31.28
C PRO A 428 14.33 -13.82 32.11
N MET A 429 14.94 -12.76 32.63
CA MET A 429 16.07 -12.84 33.57
C MET A 429 15.68 -13.76 34.72
N LEU A 430 16.23 -14.97 34.75
CA LEU A 430 16.23 -15.80 35.95
C LEU A 430 17.26 -15.19 36.92
N PRO A 431 16.91 -14.92 38.18
CA PRO A 431 17.87 -14.43 39.15
C PRO A 431 18.94 -15.49 39.41
N SER A 432 20.19 -15.06 39.31
CA SER A 432 21.41 -15.81 39.67
C SER A 432 21.34 -16.29 41.11
N GLY A 433 21.14 -17.59 41.32
CA GLY A 433 21.38 -18.29 42.58
C GLY A 433 22.76 -18.97 42.58
N PRO A 434 23.38 -19.18 43.76
CA PRO A 434 24.79 -19.51 43.86
C PRO A 434 25.10 -20.97 43.49
N SER A 435 26.29 -21.11 42.93
CA SER A 435 27.06 -22.32 42.62
C SER A 435 26.94 -23.47 43.62
N CYS A 436 26.77 -24.69 43.11
CA CYS A 436 27.26 -25.94 43.73
C CYS A 436 27.74 -26.93 42.64
N PRO A 437 28.74 -27.78 42.94
CA PRO A 437 29.64 -28.36 41.96
C PRO A 437 29.13 -29.67 41.33
N SER A 438 29.68 -29.96 40.16
CA SER A 438 29.54 -31.17 39.35
C SER A 438 30.03 -32.45 40.05
N PRO A 439 29.57 -33.64 39.59
CA PRO A 439 30.42 -34.80 39.51
C PRO A 439 30.82 -35.07 38.05
N SER A 440 32.13 -35.24 37.89
CA SER A 440 32.84 -35.71 36.70
C SER A 440 32.38 -37.08 36.24
N SER A 441 32.22 -37.22 34.92
CA SER A 441 32.58 -38.46 34.23
C SER A 441 33.01 -38.10 32.82
N ASP A 442 34.32 -38.15 32.62
CA ASP A 442 34.98 -38.26 31.32
C ASP A 442 34.51 -39.53 30.61
N SER A 443 34.10 -39.40 29.35
CA SER A 443 34.49 -40.32 28.29
C SER A 443 34.03 -39.77 26.92
N ASP A 444 35.02 -39.63 26.05
CA ASP A 444 34.92 -39.69 24.59
C ASP A 444 34.30 -38.48 23.86
N SER A 445 35.03 -37.38 23.99
CA SER A 445 35.18 -36.40 22.91
C SER A 445 35.82 -37.04 21.68
N ARG A 446 35.01 -37.44 20.70
CA ARG A 446 35.29 -37.52 19.24
C ARG A 446 34.12 -38.27 18.59
N ASP A 447 33.03 -37.55 18.27
CA ASP A 447 32.05 -37.88 17.20
C ASP A 447 30.82 -36.95 17.19
N ILE A 448 31.02 -35.62 17.29
CA ILE A 448 29.94 -34.62 17.04
C ILE A 448 30.47 -33.54 16.08
N LEU A 449 30.98 -33.93 14.92
CA LEU A 449 31.29 -33.01 13.82
C LEU A 449 30.55 -33.33 12.52
N ASN A 450 29.56 -34.22 12.53
CA ASN A 450 28.87 -34.61 11.29
C ASN A 450 27.37 -34.84 11.47
N ASN A 451 26.66 -33.85 12.01
CA ASN A 451 25.20 -33.81 11.93
C ASN A 451 24.64 -32.44 11.52
N ASN A 452 25.32 -31.76 10.60
CA ASN A 452 24.67 -30.81 9.68
C ASN A 452 23.82 -31.60 8.67
N LEU A 453 22.78 -32.29 9.16
CA LEU A 453 21.73 -32.85 8.34
C LEU A 453 20.93 -31.69 7.74
N PHE A 454 21.23 -31.35 6.48
CA PHE A 454 20.42 -30.56 5.54
C PHE A 454 19.18 -29.89 6.13
N THR A 455 19.34 -28.75 6.81
CA THR A 455 18.23 -27.85 7.07
C THR A 455 17.88 -27.19 5.73
N PRO A 456 16.68 -27.38 5.17
CA PRO A 456 16.31 -26.74 3.91
C PRO A 456 16.42 -25.22 4.08
N SER A 457 17.05 -24.54 3.12
CA SER A 457 17.21 -23.08 3.17
C SER A 457 15.84 -22.41 3.33
N SER A 458 15.67 -21.58 4.38
CA SER A 458 14.42 -20.84 4.63
C SER A 458 13.97 -20.01 3.43
N LEU A 459 14.90 -19.64 2.53
CA LEU A 459 14.65 -18.96 1.26
C LEU A 459 13.70 -19.69 0.31
N HIS A 460 13.51 -21.01 0.46
CA HIS A 460 12.60 -21.82 -0.36
C HIS A 460 11.45 -22.44 0.45
N SER A 461 11.30 -22.06 1.72
CA SER A 461 10.18 -22.46 2.57
C SER A 461 8.87 -21.84 2.05
N PRO A 462 7.77 -22.60 1.93
CA PRO A 462 6.47 -22.02 1.59
C PRO A 462 6.00 -21.11 2.74
N THR A 463 5.80 -19.83 2.45
CA THR A 463 5.25 -18.88 3.41
C THR A 463 3.75 -18.72 3.22
N SER A 464 3.06 -18.48 4.33
CA SER A 464 1.61 -18.35 4.35
C SER A 464 1.19 -16.96 4.81
N LEU A 465 0.18 -16.38 4.16
CA LEU A 465 -0.38 -15.09 4.55
C LEU A 465 -1.76 -15.30 5.15
N GLN A 466 -1.99 -14.78 6.34
CA GLN A 466 -3.31 -14.84 6.96
C GLN A 466 -4.12 -13.60 6.61
N VAL A 467 -5.33 -13.82 6.10
CA VAL A 467 -6.23 -12.75 5.65
C VAL A 467 -7.39 -12.62 6.62
N TYR A 468 -7.59 -11.39 7.10
CA TYR A 468 -8.65 -11.02 8.01
C TYR A 468 -9.55 -9.96 7.38
N ARG A 469 -10.84 -10.03 7.70
CA ARG A 469 -11.84 -9.02 7.34
C ARG A 469 -12.11 -8.14 8.55
N LEU A 470 -11.92 -6.85 8.36
CA LEU A 470 -12.15 -5.80 9.32
C LEU A 470 -13.47 -5.11 9.01
N ILE A 471 -14.37 -5.08 10.00
CA ILE A 471 -15.69 -4.47 9.89
C ILE A 471 -15.85 -3.50 11.04
N PHE A 472 -16.06 -2.23 10.70
CA PHE A 472 -16.45 -1.17 11.61
C PHE A 472 -17.91 -0.81 11.37
N PRO A 473 -18.83 -1.23 12.24
CA PRO A 473 -20.22 -0.81 12.13
C PRO A 473 -20.35 0.72 12.29
N PRO A 474 -21.28 1.36 11.57
CA PRO A 474 -21.49 2.80 11.69
C PRO A 474 -21.85 3.18 13.13
N HIS A 475 -21.35 4.32 13.59
CA HIS A 475 -21.65 4.88 14.91
C HIS A 475 -23.03 5.55 14.87
N THR A 476 -24.09 4.75 15.05
CA THR A 476 -25.48 5.27 15.07
C THR A 476 -26.01 5.47 16.49
N SER A 477 -25.42 4.80 17.50
CA SER A 477 -25.86 4.83 18.90
C SER A 477 -24.80 4.28 19.87
N ILE A 478 -25.02 4.49 21.18
CA ILE A 478 -24.21 3.92 22.28
C ILE A 478 -24.25 2.37 22.26
N SER A 479 -25.33 1.78 21.73
CA SER A 479 -25.47 0.34 21.50
C SER A 479 -24.87 -0.16 20.18
N SER A 480 -24.10 0.67 19.45
CA SER A 480 -23.54 0.27 18.17
C SER A 480 -22.67 -0.99 18.31
N PRO A 481 -22.77 -1.94 17.36
CA PRO A 481 -22.05 -3.19 17.49
C PRO A 481 -20.54 -2.94 17.46
N LEU A 482 -19.81 -3.69 18.29
CA LEU A 482 -18.37 -3.61 18.38
C LEU A 482 -17.70 -3.93 17.04
N PRO A 483 -16.55 -3.31 16.74
CA PRO A 483 -15.74 -3.68 15.59
C PRO A 483 -15.38 -5.16 15.63
N ARG A 484 -15.36 -5.78 14.44
CA ARG A 484 -15.06 -7.20 14.29
C ARG A 484 -13.89 -7.40 13.33
N LEU A 485 -12.92 -8.19 13.77
CA LEU A 485 -11.80 -8.65 12.96
C LEU A 485 -11.88 -10.17 12.85
N SER A 486 -12.36 -10.68 11.72
CA SER A 486 -12.59 -12.12 11.51
C SER A 486 -11.58 -12.70 10.53
N PHE A 487 -10.97 -13.82 10.87
CA PHE A 487 -10.19 -14.58 9.90
C PHE A 487 -11.06 -15.02 8.71
N VAL A 488 -10.53 -14.92 7.50
CA VAL A 488 -11.20 -15.36 6.28
C VAL A 488 -10.51 -16.58 5.68
N ARG A 489 -9.21 -16.49 5.41
CA ARG A 489 -8.45 -17.57 4.75
C ARG A 489 -6.95 -17.40 4.92
N THR A 490 -6.20 -18.46 4.58
CA THR A 490 -4.76 -18.43 4.41
C THR A 490 -4.42 -18.46 2.93
N LEU A 491 -3.50 -17.61 2.48
CA LEU A 491 -2.98 -17.62 1.12
C LEU A 491 -1.70 -18.47 1.08
N HIS A 492 -1.63 -19.36 0.10
CA HIS A 492 -0.52 -20.29 -0.11
C HIS A 492 0.02 -20.11 -1.53
N GLY A 493 1.34 -20.22 -1.70
CA GLY A 493 2.00 -20.18 -3.01
C GLY A 493 3.34 -19.44 -2.98
N GLN A 494 3.48 -18.43 -2.11
CA GLN A 494 4.72 -17.70 -1.99
C GLN A 494 5.83 -18.57 -1.40
N THR A 495 7.00 -18.54 -2.03
CA THR A 495 8.21 -19.22 -1.56
C THR A 495 9.19 -18.21 -0.98
N GLY A 496 9.73 -18.50 0.19
CA GLY A 496 10.71 -17.70 0.92
C GLY A 496 10.10 -16.70 1.91
N PRO A 497 10.91 -16.20 2.86
CA PRO A 497 10.45 -15.32 3.92
C PRO A 497 10.02 -13.96 3.34
N ILE A 498 8.92 -13.43 3.88
CA ILE A 498 8.33 -12.18 3.41
C ILE A 498 9.10 -11.00 4.02
N VAL A 499 9.47 -10.03 3.20
CA VAL A 499 10.21 -8.83 3.63
C VAL A 499 9.31 -7.60 3.62
N ALA A 500 8.40 -7.51 2.66
CA ALA A 500 7.50 -6.36 2.55
C ALA A 500 6.14 -6.76 1.96
N LEU A 501 5.09 -6.12 2.49
CA LEU A 501 3.75 -6.18 1.95
C LEU A 501 3.26 -4.79 1.53
N ALA A 502 2.51 -4.75 0.44
CA ALA A 502 1.66 -3.62 0.08
C ALA A 502 0.22 -4.08 -0.10
N LEU A 503 -0.73 -3.26 0.36
CA LEU A 503 -2.16 -3.57 0.29
C LEU A 503 -2.93 -2.30 -0.09
N SER A 504 -3.81 -2.43 -1.09
CA SER A 504 -4.75 -1.39 -1.47
C SER A 504 -5.97 -2.00 -2.18
N ASP A 505 -7.17 -1.57 -1.80
CA ASP A 505 -8.45 -1.94 -2.43
C ASP A 505 -8.61 -3.46 -2.69
N GLY A 506 -8.30 -4.28 -1.67
CA GLY A 506 -8.41 -5.74 -1.76
C GLY A 506 -7.37 -6.41 -2.66
N ARG A 507 -6.37 -5.69 -3.18
CA ARG A 507 -5.18 -6.27 -3.82
C ARG A 507 -4.00 -6.23 -2.87
N CYS A 508 -3.35 -7.37 -2.67
CA CYS A 508 -2.10 -7.45 -1.94
C CYS A 508 -0.95 -7.80 -2.87
N VAL A 509 0.19 -7.15 -2.67
CA VAL A 509 1.46 -7.57 -3.26
C VAL A 509 2.39 -7.98 -2.13
N SER A 510 2.98 -9.16 -2.26
CA SER A 510 3.96 -9.68 -1.34
C SER A 510 5.31 -9.84 -2.00
N LEU A 511 6.35 -9.38 -1.30
CA LEU A 511 7.75 -9.45 -1.73
C LEU A 511 8.52 -10.32 -0.76
N SER A 512 9.20 -11.35 -1.27
CA SER A 512 10.06 -12.21 -0.45
C SER A 512 11.53 -11.75 -0.46
N LEU A 513 12.31 -12.33 0.43
CA LEU A 513 13.76 -12.16 0.49
C LEU A 513 14.47 -12.76 -0.73
N ASN A 514 13.93 -13.82 -1.35
CA ASN A 514 14.50 -14.41 -2.57
C ASN A 514 14.17 -13.62 -3.85
N GLY A 515 13.44 -12.50 -3.73
CA GLY A 515 13.06 -11.66 -4.87
C GLY A 515 11.77 -12.08 -5.57
N SER A 516 11.13 -13.17 -5.15
CA SER A 516 9.81 -13.57 -5.65
C SER A 516 8.75 -12.55 -5.28
N VAL A 517 7.88 -12.26 -6.24
CA VAL A 517 6.80 -11.28 -6.14
C VAL A 517 5.49 -11.95 -6.48
N TRP A 518 4.56 -11.89 -5.55
CA TRP A 518 3.21 -12.44 -5.70
C TRP A 518 2.16 -11.35 -5.58
N VAL A 519 1.11 -11.47 -6.39
CA VAL A 519 -0.06 -10.61 -6.34
C VAL A 519 -1.28 -11.45 -5.99
N TRP A 520 -2.07 -10.94 -5.05
CA TRP A 520 -3.26 -11.60 -4.53
C TRP A 520 -4.47 -10.67 -4.67
N ASP A 521 -5.58 -11.23 -5.15
CA ASP A 521 -6.91 -10.60 -5.06
C ASP A 521 -7.65 -11.24 -3.88
N LEU A 522 -7.88 -10.48 -2.81
CA LEU A 522 -8.40 -10.99 -1.54
C LEU A 522 -9.89 -11.35 -1.59
N GLU A 523 -10.62 -10.73 -2.52
CA GLU A 523 -12.06 -10.97 -2.69
C GLU A 523 -12.29 -12.26 -3.46
N THR A 524 -11.63 -12.42 -4.63
CA THR A 524 -11.76 -13.61 -5.48
C THR A 524 -10.85 -14.75 -5.05
N ALA A 525 -9.90 -14.49 -4.14
CA ALA A 525 -8.83 -15.41 -3.75
C ALA A 525 -8.01 -15.95 -4.93
N THR A 526 -7.85 -15.12 -5.97
CA THR A 526 -6.96 -15.44 -7.08
C THR A 526 -5.56 -14.93 -6.79
N SER A 527 -4.55 -15.70 -7.20
CA SER A 527 -3.14 -15.34 -7.06
C SER A 527 -2.43 -15.39 -8.40
N ALA A 528 -1.36 -14.62 -8.52
CA ALA A 528 -0.48 -14.63 -9.68
C ALA A 528 0.96 -14.39 -9.23
N GLU A 529 1.86 -15.22 -9.73
CA GLU A 529 3.29 -14.97 -9.63
C GLU A 529 3.69 -13.95 -10.70
N VAL A 530 4.25 -12.83 -10.25
CA VAL A 530 4.74 -11.75 -11.12
C VAL A 530 6.25 -11.90 -11.34
N ALA A 531 6.97 -12.37 -10.33
CA ALA A 531 8.40 -12.64 -10.39
C ALA A 531 8.71 -13.95 -9.69
N ALA A 532 9.45 -14.80 -10.39
CA ALA A 532 10.04 -16.00 -9.78
C ALA A 532 11.18 -15.62 -8.82
N ALA A 533 11.52 -16.55 -7.93
CA ALA A 533 12.68 -16.41 -7.06
C ALA A 533 13.97 -16.28 -7.88
N ASN A 534 14.80 -15.29 -7.55
CA ASN A 534 16.10 -15.11 -8.19
C ASN A 534 17.12 -16.08 -7.57
N CYS A 535 17.39 -17.20 -8.24
CA CYS A 535 18.38 -18.19 -7.79
C CYS A 535 19.82 -17.61 -7.73
N ASN A 536 20.13 -16.58 -8.53
CA ASN A 536 21.46 -15.98 -8.62
C ASN A 536 21.76 -14.94 -7.53
N ALA A 537 20.73 -14.41 -6.84
CA ALA A 537 20.91 -13.42 -5.77
C ALA A 537 21.37 -14.04 -4.44
N THR A 538 21.55 -15.36 -4.41
CA THR A 538 22.01 -16.12 -3.24
C THR A 538 23.49 -15.90 -2.92
N GLY A 539 24.31 -15.50 -3.92
CA GLY A 539 25.74 -15.24 -3.73
C GLY A 539 26.07 -13.90 -3.04
N ASP A 540 25.13 -12.96 -3.00
CA ASP A 540 25.34 -11.59 -2.49
C ASP A 540 24.64 -11.33 -1.14
N LEU A 541 23.87 -12.30 -0.66
CA LEU A 541 23.30 -12.29 0.69
C LEU A 541 24.32 -12.95 1.63
N ALA A 542 25.34 -12.18 2.04
CA ALA A 542 26.29 -12.60 3.05
C ALA A 542 25.54 -12.87 4.37
N PHE A 543 25.24 -14.14 4.65
CA PHE A 543 24.73 -14.61 5.94
C PHE A 543 25.87 -14.58 6.96
N GLY A 544 26.33 -13.37 7.33
CA GLY A 544 27.05 -13.16 8.57
C GLY A 544 26.04 -13.10 9.73
N PRO A 545 26.42 -13.53 10.95
CA PRO A 545 25.57 -13.44 12.14
C PRO A 545 25.07 -12.02 12.44
N ASP A 546 25.71 -11.00 11.87
CA ASP A 546 25.38 -9.58 12.07
C ASP A 546 24.68 -8.90 10.86
N ALA A 547 24.44 -9.62 9.75
CA ALA A 547 23.85 -9.03 8.54
C ALA A 547 22.33 -8.91 8.67
N LEU A 548 21.85 -7.74 9.09
CA LEU A 548 20.43 -7.41 9.06
C LEU A 548 19.87 -7.54 7.62
N PRO A 549 18.69 -8.16 7.42
CA PRO A 549 18.14 -8.34 6.09
C PRO A 549 17.89 -6.98 5.42
N LEU A 550 18.38 -6.82 4.19
CA LEU A 550 18.21 -5.61 3.38
C LEU A 550 16.74 -5.18 3.39
N ARG A 551 16.44 -3.98 3.92
CA ARG A 551 15.07 -3.49 4.04
C ARG A 551 14.55 -3.10 2.65
N ARG A 552 13.79 -4.00 2.03
CA ARG A 552 13.10 -3.73 0.77
C ARG A 552 11.76 -3.08 1.03
N SER A 553 11.31 -2.26 0.08
CA SER A 553 9.96 -1.70 0.11
C SER A 553 9.26 -1.96 -1.20
N VAL A 554 7.93 -2.07 -1.12
CA VAL A 554 7.06 -2.33 -2.25
C VAL A 554 5.90 -1.36 -2.19
N SER A 555 5.58 -0.76 -3.33
CA SER A 555 4.42 0.09 -3.51
C SER A 555 3.88 -0.10 -4.91
N PHE A 556 2.57 -0.02 -5.10
CA PHE A 556 1.96 -0.20 -6.41
C PHE A 556 0.79 0.75 -6.61
N ASP A 557 0.55 1.06 -7.88
CA ASP A 557 -0.66 1.69 -8.38
C ASP A 557 -1.36 0.73 -9.35
N GLU A 558 -2.38 1.18 -10.08
CA GLU A 558 -3.03 0.33 -11.08
C GLU A 558 -2.15 -0.06 -12.27
N ARG A 559 -1.19 0.79 -12.67
CA ARG A 559 -0.44 0.63 -13.91
C ARG A 559 0.94 0.05 -13.67
N ARG A 560 1.50 0.19 -12.47
CA ARG A 560 2.85 -0.22 -12.14
C ARG A 560 2.99 -0.69 -10.70
N LEU A 561 3.94 -1.59 -10.52
CA LEU A 561 4.48 -2.04 -9.26
C LEU A 561 5.92 -1.53 -9.18
N VAL A 562 6.28 -0.86 -8.09
CA VAL A 562 7.62 -0.35 -7.86
C VAL A 562 8.21 -1.05 -6.64
N ILE A 563 9.42 -1.57 -6.80
CA ILE A 563 10.17 -2.29 -5.77
C ILE A 563 11.47 -1.55 -5.57
N ALA A 564 11.76 -1.15 -4.34
CA ALA A 564 13.05 -0.57 -3.98
C ALA A 564 13.87 -1.62 -3.22
N GLN A 565 15.05 -1.96 -3.77
CA GLN A 565 16.03 -2.87 -3.18
C GLN A 565 17.35 -2.13 -3.04
N GLY A 566 17.62 -1.64 -1.83
CA GLY A 566 18.75 -0.74 -1.59
C GLY A 566 18.70 0.46 -2.52
N ASP A 567 19.75 0.62 -3.32
CA ASP A 567 19.89 1.73 -4.26
C ASP A 567 19.29 1.43 -5.64
N SER A 568 18.85 0.19 -5.88
CA SER A 568 18.16 -0.21 -7.11
C SER A 568 16.65 -0.06 -6.97
N VAL A 569 16.00 0.46 -8.00
CA VAL A 569 14.54 0.55 -8.10
C VAL A 569 14.11 -0.22 -9.33
N VAL A 570 13.21 -1.19 -9.17
CA VAL A 570 12.64 -1.96 -10.28
C VAL A 570 11.19 -1.54 -10.48
N VAL A 571 10.85 -1.07 -11.67
CA VAL A 571 9.48 -0.70 -12.04
C VAL A 571 8.90 -1.78 -12.93
N ARG A 572 7.71 -2.29 -12.60
CA ARG A 572 7.00 -3.30 -13.37
C ARG A 572 5.68 -2.73 -13.85
N ARG A 573 5.53 -2.56 -15.16
CA ARG A 573 4.35 -1.97 -15.79
C ARG A 573 3.38 -3.04 -16.27
N PHE A 574 2.11 -2.85 -15.95
CA PHE A 574 1.00 -3.72 -16.32
C PHE A 574 0.14 -3.11 -17.44
N ASP A 575 0.46 -1.91 -17.93
CA ASP A 575 -0.22 -1.25 -19.05
C ASP A 575 0.26 -1.68 -20.44
N VAL A 576 0.86 -2.86 -20.53
CA VAL A 576 1.34 -3.54 -21.75
C VAL A 576 0.19 -3.96 -22.66
#